data_AF-A0A0Q8PW71-F1
#
_entry.id   AF-A0A0Q8PW71-F1
#
_cell.length_a   1.000
_cell.length_b   1.000
_cell.length_c   1.000
_cell.angle_alpha   90.00
_cell.angle_beta   90.00
_cell.angle_gamma   90.00
#
_symmetry.space_group_name_H-M   'P 1'
#
loop_
_entity.id
_entity.type
_entity.pdbx_description
1 polymer ?
#
loop_
_entity_poly.entity_id
_entity_poly.type
_entity_poly.pdbx_seq_one_letter_code
_entity_poly.pdbx_strand_id
1 'polypeptide(L)'
;MFPPAELDRRFSAFVIDRLIGWGVSAAVGYAVWRFVDTSVATAILSGVGCAVLLGLVNAVLIGTTGLTPGKAAVGLRVVRRPDGRPIGVLPAIGRTIVLGVAGLPTIGMGLATLAWTAAADPSRQRLGLHDKFGEAVVIDVRPVPVSATDDDDDARPQQIVNLTALRLMPVPVVDPAQPPVPIPTPVPNRPAPAPAPAPAPVPPSNPPSSPPPVRAPAPIPAPAQPPAQPPAQPPAPVPVASAASPRPLDEQTRVRGADPVALPPVAPTPPTPPPAPVVRWRVAFDTGEAFAVEGLAVVGRRPEPRPEEPVRHVVPLRSSDMSLSKTHAQFQVAPDGALVVMDRGSTNGSYVIRGGLSKALVPGRPSTLLAGDEVRFGDRTMRVERG
;
A
#
# COMPACT_ATOMS: atom_id res chain seq x y z
N MET A 1 8.26 -10.70 2.99
CA MET A 1 8.03 -10.18 1.63
C MET A 1 8.28 -8.68 1.68
N PHE A 2 9.29 -8.16 0.97
CA PHE A 2 9.59 -6.72 1.01
C PHE A 2 8.45 -5.92 0.37
N PRO A 3 8.08 -4.75 0.93
CA PRO A 3 7.03 -3.92 0.35
C PRO A 3 7.44 -3.44 -1.05
N PRO A 4 6.51 -3.44 -2.03
CA PRO A 4 6.78 -2.88 -3.35
C PRO A 4 7.04 -1.37 -3.21
N ALA A 5 8.09 -0.89 -3.88
CA ALA A 5 8.53 0.50 -3.75
C ALA A 5 7.46 1.51 -4.20
N GLU A 6 7.39 2.64 -3.48
CA GLU A 6 6.51 3.76 -3.79
C GLU A 6 6.86 4.41 -5.16
N LEU A 7 5.91 5.13 -5.77
CA LEU A 7 5.95 5.56 -7.18
C LEU A 7 6.84 6.78 -7.32
N ASP A 8 6.73 7.70 -6.37
CA ASP A 8 7.61 8.83 -6.14
C ASP A 8 9.08 8.38 -6.03
N ARG A 9 9.38 7.34 -5.24
CA ARG A 9 10.76 6.84 -5.07
C ARG A 9 11.31 6.21 -6.34
N ARG A 10 10.47 5.45 -7.06
CA ARG A 10 10.84 4.89 -8.37
C ARG A 10 11.11 6.01 -9.38
N PHE A 11 10.32 7.09 -9.34
CA PHE A 11 10.51 8.27 -10.17
C PHE A 11 11.81 9.02 -9.80
N SER A 12 12.07 9.28 -8.52
CA SER A 12 13.31 9.93 -8.07
C SER A 12 14.54 9.13 -8.47
N ALA A 13 14.53 7.80 -8.26
CA ALA A 13 15.62 6.93 -8.71
C ALA A 13 15.85 7.04 -10.22
N PHE A 14 14.77 7.03 -11.00
CA PHE A 14 14.82 7.15 -12.46
C PHE A 14 15.38 8.51 -12.90
N VAL A 15 14.95 9.61 -12.28
CA VAL A 15 15.44 10.96 -12.57
C VAL A 15 16.94 11.07 -12.26
N ILE A 16 17.39 10.56 -11.11
CA ILE A 16 18.83 10.56 -10.75
C ILE A 16 19.64 9.78 -11.79
N ASP A 17 19.21 8.57 -12.14
CA ASP A 17 19.89 7.74 -13.15
C ASP A 17 19.95 8.45 -14.52
N ARG A 18 18.90 9.20 -14.90
CA ARG A 18 18.87 9.97 -16.16
C ARG A 18 19.77 11.19 -16.13
N LEU A 19 19.77 11.95 -15.05
CA LEU A 19 20.64 13.12 -14.89
C LEU A 19 22.12 12.72 -14.95
N ILE A 20 22.50 11.65 -14.24
CA ILE A 20 23.87 11.12 -14.30
C ILE A 20 24.20 10.65 -15.72
N GLY A 21 23.35 9.81 -16.31
CA GLY A 21 23.61 9.25 -17.64
C GLY A 21 23.72 10.32 -18.73
N TRP A 22 22.76 11.25 -18.79
CA TRP A 22 22.74 12.33 -19.79
C TRP A 22 23.82 13.37 -19.52
N GLY A 23 24.07 13.71 -18.25
CA GLY A 23 25.13 14.64 -17.87
C GLY A 23 26.51 14.16 -18.31
N VAL A 24 26.84 12.89 -18.04
CA VAL A 24 28.12 12.30 -18.46
C VAL A 24 28.20 12.20 -19.99
N SER A 25 27.12 11.78 -20.65
CA SER A 25 27.09 11.66 -22.12
C SER A 25 27.26 13.02 -22.82
N ALA A 26 26.61 14.07 -22.31
CA ALA A 26 26.74 15.43 -22.82
C ALA A 26 28.14 16.00 -22.57
N ALA A 27 28.72 15.74 -21.39
CA ALA A 27 30.09 16.14 -21.07
C ALA A 27 31.11 15.48 -22.01
N VAL A 28 30.93 14.18 -22.32
CA VAL A 28 31.78 13.47 -23.29
C VAL A 28 31.62 14.06 -24.69
N GLY A 29 30.40 14.25 -25.18
CA GLY A 29 30.17 14.84 -26.49
C GLY A 29 30.78 16.24 -26.62
N TYR A 30 30.63 17.08 -25.59
CA TYR A 30 31.25 18.40 -25.51
C TYR A 30 32.78 18.33 -25.50
N ALA A 31 33.37 17.41 -24.72
CA ALA A 31 34.81 17.23 -24.65
C ALA A 31 35.39 16.79 -26.00
N VAL A 32 34.73 15.85 -26.70
CA VAL A 32 35.12 15.45 -28.06
C VAL A 32 35.05 16.64 -29.01
N TRP A 33 33.95 17.39 -28.99
CA TRP A 33 33.78 18.58 -29.80
C TRP A 33 34.89 19.63 -29.59
N ARG A 34 35.25 19.83 -28.32
CA ARG A 34 36.17 20.91 -27.91
C ARG A 34 37.64 20.56 -28.08
N PHE A 35 38.02 19.30 -27.90
CA PHE A 35 39.42 18.88 -27.78
C PHE A 35 39.87 17.87 -28.83
N VAL A 36 38.95 17.18 -29.51
CA VAL A 36 39.30 16.10 -30.47
C VAL A 36 38.95 16.51 -31.90
N ASP A 37 37.69 16.90 -32.13
CA ASP A 37 37.17 17.23 -33.47
C ASP A 37 36.00 18.21 -33.34
N THR A 38 36.05 19.34 -34.05
CA THR A 38 34.99 20.37 -34.03
C THR A 38 33.72 19.98 -34.80
N SER A 39 33.71 18.82 -35.45
CA SER A 39 32.52 18.28 -36.11
C SER A 39 31.40 18.01 -35.09
N VAL A 40 30.24 18.62 -35.33
CA VAL A 40 29.04 18.39 -34.51
C VAL A 40 28.59 16.93 -34.60
N ALA A 41 28.81 16.26 -35.74
CA ALA A 41 28.42 14.87 -35.92
C ALA A 41 29.23 13.92 -35.03
N THR A 42 30.56 14.11 -34.92
CA THR A 42 31.41 13.27 -34.07
C THR A 42 31.16 13.52 -32.58
N ALA A 43 30.86 14.76 -32.21
CA ALA A 43 30.39 15.12 -30.87
C ALA A 43 29.08 14.42 -30.48
N ILE A 44 28.08 14.42 -31.38
CA ILE A 44 26.80 13.74 -31.14
C ILE A 44 27.02 12.23 -31.07
N LEU A 45 27.75 11.64 -32.01
CA LEU A 45 28.00 10.19 -32.04
C LEU A 45 28.75 9.71 -30.80
N SER A 46 29.73 10.46 -30.31
CA SER A 46 30.46 10.12 -29.08
C SER A 46 29.56 10.23 -27.83
N GLY A 47 28.72 11.25 -27.74
CA GLY A 47 27.71 11.37 -26.68
C GLY A 47 26.71 10.21 -26.70
N VAL A 48 26.17 9.84 -27.87
CA VAL A 48 25.27 8.70 -28.04
C VAL A 48 25.97 7.38 -27.69
N GLY A 49 27.20 7.18 -28.15
CA GLY A 49 28.01 6.00 -27.83
C GLY A 49 28.25 5.87 -26.32
N CYS A 50 28.56 6.98 -25.64
CA CYS A 50 28.70 7.03 -24.19
C CYS A 50 27.38 6.64 -23.49
N ALA A 51 26.24 7.17 -23.94
CA ALA A 51 24.93 6.83 -23.38
C ALA A 51 24.59 5.34 -23.52
N VAL A 52 24.90 4.73 -24.67
CA VAL A 52 24.73 3.29 -24.90
C VAL A 52 25.62 2.48 -23.97
N LEU A 53 26.90 2.85 -23.83
CA LEU A 53 27.84 2.18 -22.93
C LEU A 53 27.38 2.25 -21.47
N LEU A 54 27.00 3.45 -21.00
CA LEU A 54 26.46 3.63 -19.64
C LEU A 54 25.17 2.83 -19.43
N GLY A 55 24.31 2.76 -20.44
CA GLY A 55 23.13 1.90 -20.44
C GLY A 55 23.48 0.43 -20.22
N LEU A 56 24.46 -0.09 -20.97
CA LEU A 56 24.94 -1.47 -20.84
C LEU A 56 25.58 -1.75 -19.48
N VAL A 57 26.41 -0.83 -18.98
CA VAL A 57 27.00 -0.94 -17.62
C VAL A 57 25.91 -1.00 -16.57
N ASN A 58 24.91 -0.11 -16.64
CA ASN A 58 23.76 -0.13 -15.74
C ASN A 58 22.94 -1.42 -15.87
N ALA A 59 22.80 -1.97 -17.08
CA ALA A 59 22.14 -3.25 -17.31
C ALA A 59 22.87 -4.39 -16.60
N VAL A 60 24.20 -4.43 -16.69
CA VAL A 60 25.03 -5.42 -15.99
C VAL A 60 24.92 -5.26 -14.47
N LEU A 61 24.96 -4.02 -13.96
CA LEU A 61 24.78 -3.73 -12.53
C LEU A 61 23.42 -4.20 -12.03
N ILE A 62 22.33 -3.91 -12.73
CA ILE A 62 20.99 -4.40 -12.39
C ILE A 62 20.94 -5.93 -12.45
N GLY A 63 21.50 -6.53 -13.50
CA GLY A 63 21.48 -7.98 -13.72
C GLY A 63 22.25 -8.78 -12.67
N THR A 64 23.33 -8.21 -12.12
CA THR A 64 24.23 -8.86 -11.16
C THR A 64 23.93 -8.49 -9.71
N THR A 65 23.58 -7.23 -9.44
CA THR A 65 23.41 -6.70 -8.08
C THR A 65 21.97 -6.26 -7.79
N GLY A 66 21.20 -5.90 -8.82
CA GLY A 66 19.89 -5.28 -8.68
C GLY A 66 19.94 -3.77 -8.42
N LEU A 67 21.13 -3.15 -8.51
CA LEU A 67 21.34 -1.75 -8.15
C LEU A 67 21.71 -0.90 -9.38
N THR A 68 21.32 0.36 -9.33
CA THR A 68 21.85 1.47 -10.13
C THR A 68 22.23 2.60 -9.17
N PRO A 69 23.05 3.59 -9.58
CA PRO A 69 23.40 4.72 -8.72
C PRO A 69 22.18 5.41 -8.11
N GLY A 70 21.15 5.70 -8.91
CA GLY A 70 19.91 6.33 -8.46
C GLY A 70 19.09 5.41 -7.55
N LYS A 71 19.00 4.11 -7.85
CA LYS A 71 18.29 3.16 -6.98
C LYS A 71 19.00 2.98 -5.64
N ALA A 72 20.32 2.88 -5.62
CA ALA A 72 21.11 2.81 -4.40
C ALA A 72 20.89 4.07 -3.54
N ALA A 73 20.87 5.26 -4.16
CA ALA A 73 20.67 6.54 -3.46
C ALA A 73 19.32 6.64 -2.73
N VAL A 74 18.25 6.01 -3.26
CA VAL A 74 16.92 6.02 -2.64
C VAL A 74 16.56 4.73 -1.90
N GLY A 75 17.52 3.81 -1.75
CA GLY A 75 17.32 2.55 -1.01
C GLY A 75 16.43 1.53 -1.75
N LEU A 76 16.49 1.51 -3.08
CA LEU A 76 15.75 0.59 -3.92
C LEU A 76 16.63 -0.51 -4.50
N ARG A 77 16.06 -1.70 -4.69
CA ARG A 77 16.73 -2.82 -5.36
C ARG A 77 15.77 -3.52 -6.33
N VAL A 78 16.30 -3.91 -7.49
CA VAL A 78 15.60 -4.74 -8.47
C VAL A 78 15.92 -6.20 -8.21
N VAL A 79 14.89 -7.01 -8.01
CA VAL A 79 15.02 -8.45 -7.77
C VAL A 79 14.04 -9.21 -8.64
N ARG A 80 14.32 -10.49 -8.88
CA ARG A 80 13.43 -11.42 -9.54
C ARG A 80 12.33 -11.85 -8.57
N ARG A 81 11.08 -11.85 -9.03
CA ARG A 81 9.89 -12.13 -8.21
C ARG A 81 9.92 -13.48 -7.46
N PRO A 82 10.18 -14.63 -8.10
CA PRO A 82 10.05 -15.93 -7.44
C PRO A 82 11.06 -16.19 -6.30
N ASP A 83 12.28 -15.66 -6.41
CA ASP A 83 13.41 -16.05 -5.56
C ASP A 83 14.14 -14.86 -4.91
N GLY A 84 13.79 -13.62 -5.25
CA GLY A 84 14.42 -12.41 -4.70
C GLY A 84 15.88 -12.22 -5.14
N ARG A 85 16.36 -13.00 -6.11
CA ARG A 85 17.73 -12.95 -6.62
C ARG A 85 17.90 -11.84 -7.68
N PRO A 86 19.13 -11.46 -8.04
CA PRO A 86 19.36 -10.58 -9.18
C PRO A 86 18.70 -11.13 -10.46
N ILE A 87 18.15 -10.25 -11.29
CA ILE A 87 17.34 -10.65 -12.44
C ILE A 87 18.15 -11.36 -13.54
N GLY A 88 19.48 -11.26 -13.52
CA GLY A 88 20.37 -11.77 -14.55
C GLY A 88 20.68 -10.72 -15.62
N VAL A 89 21.87 -10.81 -16.21
CA VAL A 89 22.38 -9.80 -17.17
C VAL A 89 21.55 -9.76 -18.45
N LEU A 90 21.19 -10.91 -19.02
CA LEU A 90 20.42 -10.97 -20.27
C LEU A 90 19.03 -10.31 -20.15
N PRO A 91 18.19 -10.63 -19.14
CA PRO A 91 16.94 -9.89 -18.90
C PRO A 91 17.14 -8.39 -18.67
N ALA A 92 18.21 -8.01 -17.95
CA ALA A 92 18.51 -6.60 -17.68
C ALA A 92 18.90 -5.82 -18.93
N ILE A 93 19.63 -6.44 -19.87
CA ILE A 93 19.93 -5.86 -21.19
C ILE A 93 18.64 -5.67 -21.98
N GLY A 94 17.76 -6.68 -22.03
CA GLY A 94 16.46 -6.56 -22.70
C GLY A 94 15.63 -5.39 -22.16
N ARG A 95 15.56 -5.25 -20.83
CA ARG A 95 14.92 -4.12 -20.14
C ARG A 95 15.53 -2.77 -20.55
N THR A 96 16.85 -2.72 -20.67
CA THR A 96 17.58 -1.50 -21.06
C THR A 96 17.34 -1.12 -22.51
N ILE A 97 17.30 -2.09 -23.42
CA ILE A 97 16.97 -1.87 -24.84
C ILE A 97 15.55 -1.30 -24.96
N VAL A 98 14.57 -1.90 -24.30
CA VAL A 98 13.18 -1.41 -24.31
C VAL A 98 13.11 0.04 -23.79
N LEU A 99 13.80 0.35 -22.69
CA LEU A 99 13.86 1.72 -22.15
C LEU A 99 14.61 2.70 -23.07
N GLY A 100 15.62 2.24 -23.80
CA GLY A 100 16.37 3.03 -24.76
C GLY A 100 15.52 3.40 -25.97
N VAL A 101 14.87 2.41 -26.58
CA VAL A 101 13.95 2.59 -27.73
C VAL A 101 12.75 3.47 -27.34
N ALA A 102 12.20 3.26 -26.14
CA ALA A 102 11.11 4.07 -25.62
C ALA A 102 11.53 5.49 -25.19
N GLY A 103 12.82 5.78 -25.11
CA GLY A 103 13.34 7.07 -24.64
C GLY A 103 13.58 8.06 -25.78
N LEU A 104 14.83 8.09 -26.24
CA LEU A 104 15.35 9.11 -27.17
C LEU A 104 14.57 9.18 -28.51
N PRO A 105 14.24 8.05 -29.19
CA PRO A 105 13.50 8.10 -30.45
C PRO A 105 12.09 8.68 -30.34
N THR A 106 11.50 8.66 -29.15
CA THR A 106 10.11 9.09 -28.92
C THR A 106 10.00 10.40 -28.15
N ILE A 107 11.11 11.12 -27.97
CA ILE A 107 11.18 12.34 -27.14
C ILE A 107 10.61 12.08 -25.73
N GLY A 108 10.90 10.90 -25.17
CA GLY A 108 10.44 10.48 -23.84
C GLY A 108 8.97 10.07 -23.74
N MET A 109 8.17 10.17 -24.81
CA MET A 109 6.76 9.78 -24.79
C MET A 109 6.60 8.26 -24.56
N GLY A 110 7.50 7.44 -25.10
CA GLY A 110 7.51 5.99 -24.85
C GLY A 110 7.84 5.65 -23.39
N LEU A 111 8.70 6.42 -22.73
CA LEU A 111 8.99 6.27 -21.29
C LEU A 111 7.77 6.63 -20.45
N ALA A 112 7.04 7.68 -20.81
CA ALA A 112 5.79 8.05 -20.17
C ALA A 112 4.73 6.94 -20.31
N THR A 113 4.62 6.34 -21.51
CA THR A 113 3.73 5.19 -21.75
C THR A 113 4.14 3.97 -20.91
N LEU A 114 5.43 3.66 -20.81
CA LEU A 114 5.91 2.57 -19.95
C LEU A 114 5.65 2.85 -18.46
N ALA A 115 5.81 4.09 -18.01
CA ALA A 115 5.50 4.50 -16.65
C ALA A 115 3.99 4.40 -16.36
N TRP A 116 3.14 4.80 -17.32
CA TRP A 116 1.68 4.62 -17.23
C TRP A 116 1.31 3.15 -17.07
N THR A 117 1.96 2.25 -17.81
CA THR A 117 1.66 0.81 -17.69
C THR A 117 2.00 0.25 -16.32
N ALA A 118 3.02 0.80 -15.64
CA ALA A 118 3.34 0.44 -14.26
C ALA A 118 2.33 1.03 -13.26
N ALA A 119 1.83 2.24 -13.51
CA ALA A 119 0.82 2.89 -12.67
C ALA A 119 -0.57 2.25 -12.81
N ALA A 120 -0.90 1.77 -14.01
CA ALA A 120 -2.17 1.13 -14.35
C ALA A 120 -2.18 -0.39 -14.06
N ASP A 121 -1.12 -0.94 -13.47
CA ASP A 121 -1.00 -2.37 -13.18
C ASP A 121 -2.06 -2.84 -12.15
N PRO A 122 -3.01 -3.72 -12.54
CA PRO A 122 -4.08 -4.19 -11.67
C PRO A 122 -3.58 -5.01 -10.47
N SER A 123 -2.38 -5.57 -10.57
CA SER A 123 -1.80 -6.43 -9.52
C SER A 123 -1.32 -5.64 -8.29
N ARG A 124 -1.35 -4.29 -8.35
CA ARG A 124 -0.76 -3.37 -7.35
C ARG A 124 0.74 -3.59 -7.06
N GLN A 125 1.42 -4.43 -7.85
CA GLN A 125 2.87 -4.65 -7.75
C GLN A 125 3.67 -3.63 -8.57
N ARG A 126 2.96 -2.82 -9.37
CA ARG A 126 3.46 -1.68 -10.15
C ARG A 126 4.48 -2.11 -11.20
N LEU A 127 4.17 -3.13 -11.97
CA LEU A 127 5.07 -3.72 -12.95
C LEU A 127 4.94 -2.96 -14.26
N GLY A 128 6.02 -2.31 -14.71
CA GLY A 128 6.05 -1.77 -16.06
C GLY A 128 6.11 -2.89 -17.09
N LEU A 129 5.70 -2.61 -18.33
CA LEU A 129 5.88 -3.54 -19.45
C LEU A 129 7.33 -4.01 -19.62
N HIS A 130 8.29 -3.14 -19.30
CA HIS A 130 9.73 -3.41 -19.29
C HIS A 130 10.17 -4.33 -18.12
N ASP A 131 9.38 -4.46 -17.06
CA ASP A 131 9.65 -5.32 -15.90
C ASP A 131 9.17 -6.77 -16.12
N LYS A 132 8.39 -7.01 -17.18
CA LYS A 132 8.04 -8.38 -17.62
C LYS A 132 9.26 -9.18 -18.07
N PHE A 133 10.33 -8.51 -18.51
CA PHE A 133 11.61 -9.15 -18.79
C PHE A 133 12.30 -9.57 -17.48
N GLY A 134 12.31 -10.88 -17.22
CA GLY A 134 12.94 -11.46 -16.03
C GLY A 134 12.13 -11.36 -14.74
N GLU A 135 10.82 -11.10 -14.84
CA GLU A 135 9.89 -10.97 -13.70
C GLU A 135 10.44 -10.01 -12.62
N ALA A 136 10.95 -8.87 -13.07
CA ALA A 136 11.62 -7.91 -12.22
C ALA A 136 10.61 -7.19 -11.31
N VAL A 137 10.97 -7.04 -10.03
CA VAL A 137 10.21 -6.27 -9.05
C VAL A 137 11.18 -5.32 -8.34
N VAL A 138 10.74 -4.08 -8.16
CA VAL A 138 11.50 -3.07 -7.40
C VAL A 138 11.02 -3.07 -5.95
N ILE A 139 11.91 -3.46 -5.05
CA ILE A 139 11.68 -3.53 -3.61
C ILE A 139 12.37 -2.36 -2.89
N ASP A 140 11.76 -1.87 -1.81
CA ASP A 140 12.43 -0.99 -0.86
C ASP A 140 13.23 -1.86 0.13
N VAL A 141 14.54 -1.61 0.23
CA VAL A 141 15.45 -2.39 1.09
C VAL A 141 15.86 -1.63 2.35
N ARG A 142 15.30 -0.45 2.59
CA ARG A 142 15.60 0.29 3.81
C ARG A 142 15.01 -0.42 5.03
N PRO A 143 15.74 -0.50 6.14
CA PRO A 143 15.18 -1.01 7.38
C PRO A 143 13.98 -0.13 7.72
N VAL A 144 12.82 -0.76 7.91
CA VAL A 144 11.65 -0.09 8.48
C VAL A 144 12.12 0.49 9.80
N PRO A 145 12.05 1.81 10.02
CA PRO A 145 12.29 2.35 11.35
C PRO A 145 11.28 1.68 12.26
N VAL A 146 11.75 0.81 13.15
CA VAL A 146 10.93 0.36 14.27
C VAL A 146 10.69 1.64 15.06
N SER A 147 9.50 2.20 14.92
CA SER A 147 9.05 3.26 15.82
C SER A 147 9.10 2.66 17.22
N ALA A 148 10.09 3.05 18.01
CA ALA A 148 10.23 2.64 19.41
C ALA A 148 9.16 3.29 20.30
N THR A 149 7.92 3.45 19.81
CA THR A 149 6.81 4.09 20.54
C THR A 149 5.46 3.45 20.28
N ASP A 150 5.41 2.19 19.82
CA ASP A 150 4.17 1.39 19.85
C ASP A 150 4.35 0.03 20.56
N ASP A 151 5.55 -0.35 21.00
CA ASP A 151 5.79 -1.61 21.74
C ASP A 151 5.60 -1.49 23.28
N ASP A 152 5.39 -0.27 23.82
CA ASP A 152 5.19 -0.09 25.27
C ASP A 152 3.71 -0.16 25.71
N ASP A 153 2.73 -0.18 24.79
CA ASP A 153 1.31 -0.32 25.15
C ASP A 153 0.77 -1.76 24.97
N ASP A 154 1.46 -2.63 24.23
CA ASP A 154 1.13 -4.06 24.08
C ASP A 154 1.81 -4.96 25.15
N ALA A 155 2.64 -4.39 26.02
CA ALA A 155 3.29 -5.09 27.14
C ALA A 155 2.46 -5.10 28.44
N ARG A 156 1.13 -4.87 28.36
CA ARG A 156 0.24 -5.17 29.50
C ARG A 156 -0.08 -6.66 29.45
N PRO A 157 0.33 -7.47 30.43
CA PRO A 157 0.06 -8.90 30.39
C PRO A 157 -1.46 -9.11 30.44
N GLN A 158 -2.04 -9.61 29.34
CA GLN A 158 -3.38 -10.15 29.31
C GLN A 158 -3.42 -11.31 30.30
N GLN A 159 -3.97 -11.07 31.50
CA GLN A 159 -4.14 -12.07 32.53
C GLN A 159 -5.16 -13.10 32.05
N ILE A 160 -4.67 -14.20 31.45
CA ILE A 160 -5.48 -15.36 31.10
C ILE A 160 -5.93 -16.01 32.41
N VAL A 161 -7.11 -15.63 32.90
CA VAL A 161 -7.77 -16.29 34.03
C VAL A 161 -8.29 -17.64 33.56
N ASN A 162 -7.55 -18.70 33.91
CA ASN A 162 -7.97 -20.08 33.68
C ASN A 162 -9.02 -20.47 34.74
N LEU A 163 -10.30 -20.16 34.48
CA LEU A 163 -11.43 -20.34 35.41
C LEU A 163 -11.67 -21.80 35.82
N THR A 164 -11.02 -22.77 35.17
CA THR A 164 -11.16 -24.20 35.49
C THR A 164 -10.26 -24.65 36.65
N ALA A 165 -9.29 -23.84 37.09
CA ALA A 165 -8.34 -24.18 38.14
C ALA A 165 -8.75 -23.76 39.57
N LEU A 166 -9.90 -23.10 39.75
CA LEU A 166 -10.43 -22.72 41.08
C LEU A 166 -11.29 -23.84 41.69
N ARG A 167 -10.79 -25.08 41.71
CA ARG A 167 -11.40 -26.17 42.49
C ARG A 167 -10.34 -26.95 43.27
N LEU A 168 -10.17 -26.49 44.52
CA LEU A 168 -9.85 -27.24 45.74
C LEU A 168 -8.67 -28.22 45.69
N MET A 169 -7.54 -27.84 46.32
CA MET A 169 -6.76 -28.79 47.11
C MET A 169 -6.22 -28.14 48.41
N PRO A 170 -6.18 -28.89 49.54
CA PRO A 170 -5.85 -28.35 50.86
C PRO A 170 -4.34 -28.18 51.07
N VAL A 171 -3.99 -27.17 51.87
CA VAL A 171 -2.62 -26.85 52.32
C VAL A 171 -2.04 -28.00 53.16
N PRO A 172 -0.86 -28.55 52.83
CA PRO A 172 -0.11 -29.39 53.76
C PRO A 172 0.61 -28.51 54.79
N VAL A 173 0.42 -28.86 56.06
CA VAL A 173 1.09 -28.30 57.24
C VAL A 173 2.59 -28.59 57.18
N VAL A 174 3.39 -27.60 57.59
CA VAL A 174 4.85 -27.68 57.76
C VAL A 174 5.20 -28.63 58.89
N ASP A 175 6.07 -29.61 58.64
CA ASP A 175 6.72 -30.43 59.66
C ASP A 175 8.19 -29.95 59.84
N PRO A 176 8.60 -29.49 61.02
CA PRO A 176 9.94 -28.95 61.26
C PRO A 176 10.90 -30.06 61.71
N ALA A 177 11.43 -30.85 60.76
CA ALA A 177 12.48 -31.82 61.07
C ALA A 177 13.32 -32.20 59.85
N GLN A 178 14.15 -31.27 59.34
CA GLN A 178 15.28 -31.63 58.48
C GLN A 178 16.51 -30.75 58.80
N PRO A 179 17.68 -31.34 59.11
CA PRO A 179 18.91 -30.59 59.35
C PRO A 179 19.48 -30.00 58.04
N PRO A 180 20.25 -28.90 58.11
CA PRO A 180 20.74 -28.20 56.93
C PRO A 180 21.74 -29.05 56.14
N VAL A 181 21.46 -29.24 54.85
CA VAL A 181 22.38 -29.88 53.89
C VAL A 181 23.50 -28.89 53.52
N PRO A 182 24.78 -29.30 53.54
CA PRO A 182 25.90 -28.40 53.30
C PRO A 182 25.96 -27.93 51.83
N ILE A 183 26.26 -26.65 51.65
CA ILE A 183 26.52 -26.00 50.36
C ILE A 183 27.87 -26.51 49.82
N PRO A 184 27.97 -27.06 48.61
CA PRO A 184 29.26 -27.45 48.04
C PRO A 184 30.07 -26.21 47.61
N THR A 185 31.31 -26.12 48.09
CA THR A 185 32.36 -25.19 47.69
C THR A 185 32.78 -25.36 46.22
N PRO A 186 33.13 -24.29 45.49
CA PRO A 186 33.56 -24.36 44.10
C PRO A 186 35.00 -24.91 44.00
N VAL A 187 35.20 -25.91 43.14
CA VAL A 187 36.52 -26.48 42.84
C VAL A 187 37.24 -25.64 41.77
N PRO A 188 38.54 -25.29 41.93
CA PRO A 188 39.29 -24.56 40.91
C PRO A 188 39.71 -25.44 39.71
N ASN A 189 39.57 -24.89 38.50
CA ASN A 189 40.21 -25.19 37.21
C ASN A 189 40.89 -26.57 37.02
N ARG A 190 40.28 -27.41 36.17
CA ARG A 190 40.97 -28.44 35.39
C ARG A 190 41.08 -27.96 33.92
N PRO A 191 42.27 -27.95 33.29
CA PRO A 191 42.40 -27.66 31.86
C PRO A 191 41.68 -28.71 31.01
N ALA A 192 40.93 -28.26 30.00
CA ALA A 192 40.29 -29.13 29.02
C ALA A 192 41.36 -29.81 28.12
N PRO A 193 41.15 -31.04 27.62
CA PRO A 193 42.08 -31.71 26.73
C PRO A 193 42.14 -31.00 25.37
N ALA A 194 43.33 -30.93 24.77
CA ALA A 194 43.56 -30.32 23.46
C ALA A 194 42.77 -31.05 22.33
N PRO A 195 42.28 -30.33 21.30
CA PRO A 195 41.57 -30.94 20.18
C PRO A 195 42.49 -31.78 19.29
N ALA A 196 42.02 -32.95 18.86
CA ALA A 196 42.70 -33.79 17.87
C ALA A 196 42.81 -33.09 16.49
N PRO A 197 43.86 -33.35 15.69
CA PRO A 197 44.07 -32.68 14.41
C PRO A 197 43.05 -33.11 13.35
N ALA A 198 42.59 -32.13 12.56
CA ALA A 198 41.61 -32.29 11.49
C ALA A 198 42.15 -33.13 10.31
N PRO A 199 41.32 -33.94 9.64
CA PRO A 199 41.72 -34.66 8.43
C PRO A 199 41.92 -33.71 7.24
N ALA A 200 42.91 -34.03 6.39
CA ALA A 200 43.31 -33.25 5.23
C ALA A 200 42.20 -33.18 4.13
N PRO A 201 42.20 -32.14 3.28
CA PRO A 201 41.18 -31.97 2.25
C PRO A 201 41.37 -32.98 1.11
N VAL A 202 40.31 -33.71 0.78
CA VAL A 202 40.21 -34.48 -0.47
C VAL A 202 39.95 -33.53 -1.66
N PRO A 203 40.63 -33.72 -2.81
CA PRO A 203 40.39 -32.90 -4.00
C PRO A 203 39.00 -33.17 -4.60
N PRO A 204 38.38 -32.18 -5.28
CA PRO A 204 37.04 -32.35 -5.85
C PRO A 204 37.08 -33.31 -7.05
N SER A 205 36.24 -34.34 -6.98
CA SER A 205 35.91 -35.21 -8.11
C SER A 205 35.05 -34.45 -9.14
N ASN A 206 35.43 -34.53 -10.42
CA ASN A 206 34.70 -33.96 -11.56
C ASN A 206 33.20 -34.38 -11.56
N PRO A 207 32.28 -33.51 -12.00
CA PRO A 207 30.87 -33.86 -12.11
C PRO A 207 30.64 -34.89 -13.24
N PRO A 208 29.68 -35.80 -13.11
CA PRO A 208 29.32 -36.72 -14.18
C PRO A 208 28.71 -35.96 -15.37
N SER A 209 29.08 -36.41 -16.57
CA SER A 209 28.56 -35.96 -17.86
C SER A 209 27.04 -36.03 -17.94
N SER A 210 26.43 -34.94 -18.36
CA SER A 210 24.99 -34.78 -18.62
C SER A 210 24.45 -35.81 -19.64
N PRO A 211 23.24 -36.37 -19.43
CA PRO A 211 22.60 -37.24 -20.40
C PRO A 211 22.17 -36.47 -21.67
N PRO A 212 22.06 -37.13 -22.83
CA PRO A 212 21.68 -36.49 -24.08
C PRO A 212 20.24 -35.94 -24.03
N PRO A 213 19.92 -34.88 -24.79
CA PRO A 213 18.60 -34.27 -24.77
C PRO A 213 17.55 -35.22 -25.36
N VAL A 214 16.53 -35.52 -24.56
CA VAL A 214 15.30 -36.18 -25.03
C VAL A 214 14.56 -35.20 -25.94
N ARG A 215 14.24 -35.64 -27.15
CA ARG A 215 13.48 -34.90 -28.16
C ARG A 215 12.14 -34.46 -27.57
N ALA A 216 11.86 -33.15 -27.63
CA ALA A 216 10.56 -32.62 -27.21
C ALA A 216 9.42 -33.22 -28.07
N PRO A 217 8.27 -33.58 -27.48
CA PRO A 217 7.07 -33.91 -28.25
C PRO A 217 6.61 -32.67 -29.03
N ALA A 218 6.15 -32.88 -30.27
CA ALA A 218 5.58 -31.82 -31.11
C ALA A 218 4.38 -31.15 -30.41
N PRO A 219 4.17 -29.84 -30.59
CA PRO A 219 3.03 -29.15 -30.00
C PRO A 219 1.72 -29.67 -30.59
N ILE A 220 0.81 -30.07 -29.70
CA ILE A 220 -0.59 -30.37 -30.02
C ILE A 220 -1.26 -29.04 -30.46
N PRO A 221 -2.01 -29.00 -31.57
CA PRO A 221 -2.74 -27.80 -31.98
C PRO A 221 -3.76 -27.39 -30.91
N ALA A 222 -3.80 -26.10 -30.57
CA ALA A 222 -4.79 -25.56 -29.66
C ALA A 222 -6.22 -25.77 -30.21
N PRO A 223 -7.23 -26.09 -29.36
CA PRO A 223 -8.61 -26.13 -29.78
C PRO A 223 -9.05 -24.79 -30.38
N ALA A 224 -9.72 -24.83 -31.52
CA ALA A 224 -10.29 -23.67 -32.19
C ALA A 224 -11.24 -22.91 -31.25
N GLN A 225 -11.00 -21.61 -31.08
CA GLN A 225 -11.90 -20.73 -30.35
C GLN A 225 -13.24 -20.62 -31.10
N PRO A 226 -14.40 -20.70 -30.42
CA PRO A 226 -15.69 -20.42 -31.05
C PRO A 226 -15.75 -18.96 -31.51
N PRO A 227 -16.51 -18.62 -32.57
CA PRO A 227 -16.63 -17.26 -33.05
C PRO A 227 -17.16 -16.31 -31.97
N ALA A 228 -16.56 -15.13 -31.89
CA ALA A 228 -17.00 -14.04 -31.01
C ALA A 228 -18.44 -13.64 -31.33
N GLN A 229 -19.33 -13.73 -30.33
CA GLN A 229 -20.66 -13.15 -30.42
C GLN A 229 -20.56 -11.62 -30.46
N PRO A 230 -21.36 -10.93 -31.30
CA PRO A 230 -21.39 -9.47 -31.34
C PRO A 230 -21.90 -8.90 -30.00
N PRO A 231 -21.52 -7.67 -29.61
CA PRO A 231 -22.02 -7.05 -28.38
C PRO A 231 -23.54 -6.88 -28.44
N ALA A 232 -24.24 -7.38 -27.41
CA ALA A 232 -25.65 -7.10 -27.20
C ALA A 232 -25.84 -5.59 -26.99
N GLN A 233 -26.72 -4.98 -27.80
CA GLN A 233 -27.14 -3.59 -27.64
C GLN A 233 -27.87 -3.41 -26.30
N PRO A 234 -27.63 -2.30 -25.57
CA PRO A 234 -28.40 -1.97 -24.37
C PRO A 234 -29.87 -1.65 -24.75
N PRO A 235 -30.86 -2.11 -23.95
CA PRO A 235 -32.26 -1.79 -24.21
C PRO A 235 -32.53 -0.29 -24.00
N ALA A 236 -33.28 0.29 -24.94
CA ALA A 236 -33.76 1.67 -24.86
C ALA A 236 -34.73 1.85 -23.67
N PRO A 237 -34.70 3.00 -22.98
CA PRO A 237 -35.63 3.29 -21.89
C PRO A 237 -37.04 3.55 -22.44
N VAL A 238 -38.02 2.78 -21.96
CA VAL A 238 -39.45 3.05 -22.13
C VAL A 238 -39.89 4.20 -21.20
N PRO A 239 -40.70 5.16 -21.68
CA PRO A 239 -41.21 6.24 -20.83
C PRO A 239 -42.40 5.75 -20.00
N VAL A 240 -42.26 5.76 -18.68
CA VAL A 240 -43.40 5.56 -17.77
C VAL A 240 -44.05 6.91 -17.49
N ALA A 241 -45.31 7.00 -17.89
CA ALA A 241 -46.17 8.16 -17.75
C ALA A 241 -46.48 8.50 -16.29
N SER A 242 -46.61 9.82 -16.09
CA SER A 242 -47.03 10.54 -14.90
C SER A 242 -48.37 10.05 -14.32
N ALA A 243 -48.43 9.86 -12.99
CA ALA A 243 -49.67 9.74 -12.24
C ALA A 243 -49.58 10.54 -10.93
N ALA A 244 -50.23 11.71 -10.98
CA ALA A 244 -51.04 12.39 -9.96
C ALA A 244 -50.61 12.40 -8.48
N SER A 245 -50.39 13.63 -7.99
CA SER A 245 -50.54 14.03 -6.58
C SER A 245 -52.00 14.02 -6.12
N PRO A 246 -52.24 13.92 -4.80
CA PRO A 246 -53.26 14.76 -4.19
C PRO A 246 -52.71 15.56 -3.00
N ARG A 247 -53.18 16.80 -2.89
CA ARG A 247 -52.99 17.77 -1.81
C ARG A 247 -54.37 18.42 -1.56
N PRO A 248 -54.56 19.18 -0.47
CA PRO A 248 -55.02 18.76 0.85
C PRO A 248 -56.49 19.16 1.12
N LEU A 249 -57.09 18.67 2.20
CA LEU A 249 -58.31 19.24 2.78
C LEU A 249 -58.11 19.35 4.28
N ASP A 250 -57.87 20.58 4.76
CA ASP A 250 -58.00 20.97 6.15
C ASP A 250 -58.68 22.34 6.16
N GLU A 251 -59.94 22.41 6.58
CA GLU A 251 -60.53 23.67 7.02
C GLU A 251 -61.62 23.45 8.10
N GLN A 252 -61.25 23.86 9.33
CA GLN A 252 -62.00 24.60 10.34
C GLN A 252 -63.13 23.97 11.21
N THR A 253 -62.78 23.86 12.51
CA THR A 253 -63.36 24.58 13.67
C THR A 253 -64.86 24.49 13.97
N ARG A 254 -65.25 23.94 15.15
CA ARG A 254 -65.71 24.68 16.37
C ARG A 254 -66.35 23.77 17.45
N VAL A 255 -65.75 23.79 18.66
CA VAL A 255 -66.30 23.82 20.05
C VAL A 255 -67.53 22.96 20.42
N ARG A 256 -67.43 22.10 21.46
CA ARG A 256 -68.06 22.24 22.82
C ARG A 256 -67.80 20.99 23.68
N GLY A 257 -67.45 21.18 24.96
CA GLY A 257 -66.99 20.12 25.87
C GLY A 257 -68.07 19.31 26.60
N ALA A 258 -67.62 18.30 27.34
CA ALA A 258 -68.19 17.78 28.58
C ALA A 258 -67.27 16.69 29.19
N ASP A 259 -66.70 17.01 30.36
CA ASP A 259 -66.38 16.20 31.54
C ASP A 259 -65.44 14.97 31.55
N PRO A 260 -64.77 14.73 32.70
CA PRO A 260 -63.58 13.89 32.80
C PRO A 260 -63.92 12.48 33.32
N VAL A 261 -63.34 11.45 32.70
CA VAL A 261 -63.35 10.08 33.25
C VAL A 261 -61.95 9.73 33.73
N ALA A 262 -61.89 9.32 34.99
CA ALA A 262 -60.69 9.09 35.79
C ALA A 262 -59.74 8.02 35.20
N LEU A 263 -58.44 8.33 35.23
CA LEU A 263 -57.34 7.42 34.96
C LEU A 263 -57.06 6.53 36.20
N PRO A 264 -56.82 5.22 36.05
CA PRO A 264 -56.18 4.41 37.08
C PRO A 264 -54.65 4.66 37.11
N PRO A 265 -53.99 4.51 38.27
CA PRO A 265 -52.61 4.96 38.48
C PRO A 265 -51.58 4.12 37.72
N VAL A 266 -50.74 4.78 36.94
CA VAL A 266 -49.56 4.21 36.28
C VAL A 266 -48.50 3.92 37.36
N ALA A 267 -48.11 2.66 37.48
CA ALA A 267 -46.99 2.24 38.31
C ALA A 267 -45.69 2.92 37.82
N PRO A 268 -44.78 3.32 38.73
CA PRO A 268 -43.55 4.01 38.35
C PRO A 268 -42.65 3.10 37.50
N THR A 269 -42.54 3.44 36.22
CA THR A 269 -41.52 2.90 35.32
C THR A 269 -40.14 3.23 35.90
N PRO A 270 -39.19 2.26 35.96
CA PRO A 270 -37.84 2.53 36.43
C PRO A 270 -37.19 3.67 35.62
N PRO A 271 -36.28 4.46 36.23
CA PRO A 271 -35.64 5.58 35.56
C PRO A 271 -34.92 5.06 34.31
N THR A 272 -35.32 5.60 33.15
CA THR A 272 -34.59 5.45 31.90
C THR A 272 -33.12 5.78 32.17
N PRO A 273 -32.16 4.89 31.88
CA PRO A 273 -30.75 5.22 32.03
C PRO A 273 -30.46 6.48 31.20
N PRO A 274 -29.67 7.44 31.72
CA PRO A 274 -29.34 8.64 30.99
C PRO A 274 -28.79 8.25 29.61
N PRO A 275 -29.19 8.93 28.52
CA PRO A 275 -28.67 8.63 27.20
C PRO A 275 -27.15 8.71 27.27
N ALA A 276 -26.48 7.61 26.91
CA ALA A 276 -25.04 7.59 26.79
C ALA A 276 -24.59 8.77 25.91
N PRO A 277 -23.49 9.46 26.24
CA PRO A 277 -23.04 10.61 25.45
C PRO A 277 -22.86 10.17 24.00
N VAL A 278 -23.76 10.61 23.12
CA VAL A 278 -23.68 10.32 21.70
C VAL A 278 -22.50 11.11 21.18
N VAL A 279 -21.38 10.42 20.97
CA VAL A 279 -20.17 11.03 20.42
C VAL A 279 -20.49 11.48 19.01
N ARG A 280 -20.69 12.79 18.83
CA ARG A 280 -20.95 13.38 17.51
C ARG A 280 -19.61 13.73 16.89
N TRP A 281 -19.21 12.95 15.89
CA TRP A 281 -18.05 13.32 15.08
C TRP A 281 -18.43 14.42 14.09
N ARG A 282 -17.66 15.51 14.06
CA ARG A 282 -17.76 16.55 13.06
C ARG A 282 -16.52 16.51 12.18
N VAL A 283 -16.71 16.66 10.88
CA VAL A 283 -15.61 16.83 9.93
C VAL A 283 -15.71 18.21 9.29
N ALA A 284 -14.56 18.85 9.07
CA ALA A 284 -14.46 20.15 8.41
C ALA A 284 -13.42 20.07 7.28
N PHE A 285 -13.83 20.45 6.07
CA PHE A 285 -12.96 20.48 4.90
C PHE A 285 -12.30 21.84 4.73
N ASP A 286 -11.17 21.87 4.02
CA ASP A 286 -10.47 23.09 3.61
C ASP A 286 -11.32 24.03 2.74
N THR A 287 -12.37 23.51 2.12
CA THR A 287 -13.38 24.28 1.37
C THR A 287 -14.33 25.07 2.27
N GLY A 288 -14.28 24.86 3.60
CA GLY A 288 -15.18 25.47 4.58
C GLY A 288 -16.45 24.67 4.86
N GLU A 289 -16.69 23.57 4.14
CA GLU A 289 -17.82 22.68 4.40
C GLU A 289 -17.58 21.86 5.68
N ALA A 290 -18.53 21.87 6.63
CA ALA A 290 -18.42 21.09 7.85
C ALA A 290 -19.75 20.48 8.27
N PHE A 291 -19.77 19.18 8.57
CA PHE A 291 -20.98 18.47 8.94
C PHE A 291 -20.71 17.36 9.96
N ALA A 292 -21.76 16.90 10.64
CA ALA A 292 -21.70 15.78 11.57
C ALA A 292 -21.79 14.45 10.82
N VAL A 293 -20.94 13.48 11.15
CA VAL A 293 -20.91 12.17 10.49
C VAL A 293 -21.98 11.26 11.09
N GLU A 294 -23.16 11.26 10.48
CA GLU A 294 -24.33 10.47 10.93
C GLU A 294 -24.50 9.14 10.15
N GLY A 295 -23.57 8.83 9.25
CA GLY A 295 -23.58 7.62 8.43
C GLY A 295 -22.40 7.55 7.48
N LEU A 296 -22.48 6.66 6.48
CA LEU A 296 -21.45 6.55 5.46
C LEU A 296 -21.39 7.83 4.62
N ALA A 297 -20.23 8.47 4.64
CA ALA A 297 -19.89 9.62 3.83
C ALA A 297 -18.83 9.23 2.80
N VAL A 298 -18.98 9.71 1.56
CA VAL A 298 -18.09 9.41 0.46
C VAL A 298 -17.57 10.71 -0.13
N VAL A 299 -16.26 10.78 -0.36
CA VAL A 299 -15.56 12.00 -0.79
C VAL A 299 -14.75 11.78 -2.07
N GLY A 300 -14.71 12.80 -2.93
CA GLY A 300 -13.91 12.81 -4.16
C GLY A 300 -14.33 13.92 -5.11
N ARG A 301 -13.71 14.01 -6.30
CA ARG A 301 -14.02 15.09 -7.27
C ARG A 301 -15.41 14.98 -7.90
N ARG A 302 -15.92 13.75 -8.00
CA ARG A 302 -17.26 13.40 -8.50
C ARG A 302 -17.66 12.10 -7.80
N PRO A 303 -18.03 12.18 -6.51
CA PRO A 303 -18.25 10.98 -5.73
C PRO A 303 -19.57 10.36 -6.18
N GLU A 304 -19.50 9.10 -6.62
CA GLU A 304 -20.65 8.29 -7.02
C GLU A 304 -20.84 7.16 -5.99
N PRO A 305 -21.97 7.12 -5.27
CA PRO A 305 -22.35 5.98 -4.43
C PRO A 305 -22.48 4.71 -5.25
N ARG A 306 -22.19 3.54 -4.66
CA ARG A 306 -22.60 2.27 -5.30
C ARG A 306 -24.11 2.05 -5.11
N PRO A 307 -24.80 1.35 -6.03
CA PRO A 307 -26.26 1.18 -5.99
C PRO A 307 -26.83 0.55 -4.71
N GLU A 308 -25.99 -0.14 -3.92
CA GLU A 308 -26.36 -0.86 -2.70
C GLU A 308 -25.69 -0.31 -1.42
N GLU A 309 -24.99 0.84 -1.50
CA GLU A 309 -24.35 1.47 -0.32
C GLU A 309 -25.27 2.57 0.25
N PRO A 310 -25.69 2.51 1.53
CA PRO A 310 -26.51 3.55 2.16
C PRO A 310 -25.65 4.79 2.50
N VAL A 311 -25.20 5.50 1.48
CA VAL A 311 -24.40 6.73 1.60
C VAL A 311 -25.31 7.86 2.06
N ARG A 312 -25.08 8.39 3.27
CA ARG A 312 -25.79 9.57 3.80
C ARG A 312 -25.22 10.87 3.26
N HIS A 313 -23.92 10.95 3.02
CA HIS A 313 -23.26 12.18 2.57
C HIS A 313 -22.35 11.92 1.38
N VAL A 314 -22.55 12.70 0.32
CA VAL A 314 -21.72 12.71 -0.89
C VAL A 314 -21.03 14.07 -0.91
N VAL A 315 -19.72 14.11 -0.68
CA VAL A 315 -18.95 15.35 -0.54
C VAL A 315 -18.09 15.58 -1.79
N PRO A 316 -18.54 16.42 -2.74
CA PRO A 316 -17.77 16.74 -3.93
C PRO A 316 -16.65 17.74 -3.60
N LEU A 317 -15.41 17.27 -3.57
CA LEU A 317 -14.22 18.12 -3.41
C LEU A 317 -13.62 18.48 -4.76
N ARG A 318 -13.71 19.75 -5.16
CA ARG A 318 -13.08 20.23 -6.40
C ARG A 318 -11.56 20.24 -6.26
N SER A 319 -10.87 19.34 -6.95
CA SER A 319 -9.39 19.34 -7.02
C SER A 319 -8.90 20.26 -8.13
N SER A 320 -7.85 21.02 -7.84
CA SER A 320 -7.24 21.98 -8.77
C SER A 320 -6.25 21.33 -9.74
N ASP A 321 -5.63 20.24 -9.31
CA ASP A 321 -4.54 19.54 -9.99
C ASP A 321 -4.92 18.11 -10.45
N MET A 322 -6.23 17.79 -10.43
CA MET A 322 -6.76 16.45 -10.72
C MET A 322 -6.24 15.34 -9.78
N SER A 323 -5.66 15.69 -8.63
CA SER A 323 -5.09 14.73 -7.68
C SER A 323 -6.16 13.96 -6.89
N LEU A 324 -7.41 14.43 -6.86
CA LEU A 324 -8.54 13.67 -6.31
C LEU A 324 -9.13 12.69 -7.32
N SER A 325 -9.42 11.47 -6.89
CA SER A 325 -10.16 10.48 -7.68
C SER A 325 -11.65 10.84 -7.70
N LYS A 326 -12.43 10.28 -8.66
CA LYS A 326 -13.90 10.48 -8.72
C LYS A 326 -14.53 10.18 -7.37
N THR A 327 -14.28 8.96 -6.89
CA THR A 327 -14.56 8.50 -5.53
C THR A 327 -13.23 8.15 -4.87
N HIS A 328 -12.73 8.99 -3.97
CA HIS A 328 -11.37 8.90 -3.41
C HIS A 328 -11.34 8.13 -2.09
N ALA A 329 -12.17 8.51 -1.14
CA ALA A 329 -12.25 7.87 0.17
C ALA A 329 -13.69 7.83 0.69
N GLN A 330 -13.90 7.06 1.75
CA GLN A 330 -15.13 7.06 2.54
C GLN A 330 -14.81 7.14 4.02
N PHE A 331 -15.74 7.67 4.80
CA PHE A 331 -15.67 7.67 6.25
C PHE A 331 -17.05 7.42 6.85
N GLN A 332 -17.06 6.80 8.02
CA GLN A 332 -18.28 6.48 8.74
C GLN A 332 -17.97 6.35 10.24
N VAL A 333 -18.99 6.47 11.08
CA VAL A 333 -18.87 6.08 12.48
C VAL A 333 -19.07 4.57 12.57
N ALA A 334 -18.09 3.86 13.12
CA ALA A 334 -18.17 2.43 13.36
C ALA A 334 -19.13 2.11 14.53
N PRO A 335 -19.59 0.86 14.67
CA PRO A 335 -20.55 0.48 15.73
C PRO A 335 -20.05 0.72 17.16
N ASP A 336 -18.74 0.79 17.36
CA ASP A 336 -18.06 1.12 18.61
C ASP A 336 -18.00 2.64 18.89
N GLY A 337 -18.55 3.46 18.00
CA GLY A 337 -18.57 4.91 18.11
C GLY A 337 -17.31 5.60 17.60
N ALA A 338 -16.34 4.87 17.03
CA ALA A 338 -15.13 5.45 16.48
C ALA A 338 -15.33 5.95 15.04
N LEU A 339 -14.76 7.11 14.68
CA LEU A 339 -14.74 7.54 13.28
C LEU A 339 -13.69 6.73 12.52
N VAL A 340 -14.08 6.10 11.42
CA VAL A 340 -13.18 5.35 10.56
C VAL A 340 -13.14 5.96 9.16
N VAL A 341 -11.96 6.01 8.57
CA VAL A 341 -11.74 6.40 7.17
C VAL A 341 -11.16 5.22 6.40
N MET A 342 -11.57 5.07 5.15
CA MET A 342 -11.06 4.05 4.25
C MET A 342 -10.84 4.65 2.86
N ASP A 343 -9.63 4.49 2.35
CA ASP A 343 -9.30 4.85 0.98
C ASP A 343 -9.94 3.85 0.00
N ARG A 344 -10.60 4.33 -1.05
CA ARG A 344 -11.34 3.50 -2.02
C ARG A 344 -10.50 3.09 -3.22
N GLY A 345 -9.18 3.08 -3.10
CA GLY A 345 -8.27 2.81 -4.22
C GLY A 345 -7.96 4.07 -5.01
N SER A 346 -7.70 5.18 -4.31
CA SER A 346 -7.35 6.43 -4.97
C SER A 346 -6.01 6.32 -5.68
N THR A 347 -5.84 7.12 -6.75
CA THR A 347 -4.61 7.08 -7.57
C THR A 347 -3.40 7.67 -6.81
N ASN A 348 -3.64 8.70 -6.01
CA ASN A 348 -2.59 9.43 -5.28
C ASN A 348 -2.47 9.04 -3.80
N GLY A 349 -3.39 8.21 -3.30
CA GLY A 349 -3.44 7.79 -1.91
C GLY A 349 -4.08 8.83 -0.98
N SER A 350 -4.44 8.35 0.21
CA SER A 350 -4.94 9.15 1.32
C SER A 350 -3.97 9.05 2.51
N TYR A 351 -3.82 10.11 3.29
CA TYR A 351 -2.90 10.16 4.43
C TYR A 351 -3.62 10.72 5.66
N VAL A 352 -3.37 10.15 6.85
CA VAL A 352 -3.80 10.69 8.14
C VAL A 352 -2.62 11.39 8.80
N ILE A 353 -2.79 12.64 9.18
CA ILE A 353 -1.82 13.50 9.83
C ILE A 353 -2.26 13.65 11.29
N ARG A 354 -1.45 13.13 12.21
CA ARG A 354 -1.67 13.20 13.66
C ARG A 354 -0.50 13.90 14.33
N GLY A 355 -0.74 15.06 14.93
CA GLY A 355 0.32 15.83 15.59
C GLY A 355 1.52 16.14 14.67
N GLY A 356 1.29 16.28 13.37
CA GLY A 356 2.32 16.50 12.35
C GLY A 356 2.93 15.22 11.74
N LEU A 357 2.65 14.03 12.29
CA LEU A 357 3.08 12.76 11.72
C LEU A 357 2.09 12.27 10.68
N SER A 358 2.57 12.03 9.44
CA SER A 358 1.75 11.54 8.33
C SER A 358 1.83 10.01 8.20
N LYS A 359 0.68 9.34 8.28
CA LYS A 359 0.50 7.90 8.07
C LYS A 359 -0.31 7.64 6.80
N ALA A 360 0.24 6.88 5.85
CA ALA A 360 -0.47 6.50 4.64
C ALA A 360 -1.58 5.49 4.93
N LEU A 361 -2.76 5.70 4.33
CA LEU A 361 -3.88 4.76 4.41
C LEU A 361 -3.71 3.64 3.39
N VAL A 362 -3.93 2.40 3.84
CA VAL A 362 -3.92 1.23 2.95
C VAL A 362 -5.28 1.15 2.23
N PRO A 363 -5.33 1.14 0.88
CA PRO A 363 -6.60 1.11 0.17
C PRO A 363 -7.44 -0.13 0.48
N GLY A 364 -8.70 0.10 0.85
CA GLY A 364 -9.65 -0.94 1.26
C GLY A 364 -9.53 -1.37 2.72
N ARG A 365 -8.61 -0.80 3.51
CA ARG A 365 -8.49 -1.07 4.94
C ARG A 365 -9.01 0.14 5.75
N PRO A 366 -9.98 -0.05 6.66
CA PRO A 366 -10.43 1.02 7.53
C PRO A 366 -9.32 1.40 8.53
N SER A 367 -9.17 2.70 8.77
CA SER A 367 -8.28 3.26 9.78
C SER A 367 -9.08 4.16 10.71
N THR A 368 -8.86 4.01 12.01
CA THR A 368 -9.52 4.81 13.04
C THR A 368 -8.92 6.22 13.10
N LEU A 369 -9.79 7.21 13.13
CA LEU A 369 -9.49 8.63 13.29
C LEU A 369 -9.74 9.05 14.74
N LEU A 370 -8.91 9.95 15.23
CA LEU A 370 -9.02 10.59 16.53
C LEU A 370 -9.42 12.07 16.37
N ALA A 371 -9.90 12.66 17.46
CA ALA A 371 -10.18 14.08 17.50
C ALA A 371 -8.89 14.88 17.29
N GLY A 372 -8.92 15.88 16.40
CA GLY A 372 -7.78 16.68 16.01
C GLY A 372 -6.96 16.09 14.85
N ASP A 373 -7.25 14.86 14.40
CA ASP A 373 -6.61 14.29 13.20
C ASP A 373 -6.99 15.10 11.95
N GLU A 374 -6.05 15.20 11.02
CA GLU A 374 -6.26 15.79 9.71
C GLU A 374 -6.03 14.74 8.62
N VAL A 375 -6.99 14.57 7.72
CA VAL A 375 -6.90 13.59 6.63
C VAL A 375 -6.66 14.34 5.32
N ARG A 376 -5.58 14.00 4.63
CA ARG A 376 -5.22 14.56 3.33
C ARG A 376 -5.61 13.62 2.21
N PHE A 377 -6.39 14.12 1.27
CA PHE A 377 -6.86 13.46 0.06
C PHE A 377 -6.31 14.22 -1.15
N GLY A 378 -5.21 13.75 -1.75
CA GLY A 378 -4.54 14.53 -2.81
C GLY A 378 -4.17 15.96 -2.35
N ASP A 379 -4.72 16.97 -3.02
CA ASP A 379 -4.56 18.41 -2.72
C ASP A 379 -5.53 18.97 -1.65
N ARG A 380 -6.42 18.14 -1.09
CA ARG A 380 -7.45 18.56 -0.13
C ARG A 380 -7.26 17.97 1.26
N THR A 381 -7.78 18.66 2.27
CA THR A 381 -7.64 18.26 3.68
C THR A 381 -8.97 18.31 4.41
N MET A 382 -9.13 17.39 5.37
CA MET A 382 -10.30 17.27 6.23
C MET A 382 -9.84 17.18 7.69
N ARG A 383 -10.29 18.09 8.54
CA ARG A 383 -10.06 18.06 9.99
C ARG A 383 -11.19 17.30 10.69
N VAL A 384 -10.83 16.51 11.69
CA VAL A 384 -11.76 15.73 12.51
C VAL A 384 -11.89 16.36 13.88
N GLU A 385 -13.11 16.57 14.33
CA GLU A 385 -13.43 17.14 15.64
C GLU A 385 -14.47 16.25 16.35
N ARG A 386 -14.39 16.21 17.67
CA ARG A 386 -15.37 15.55 18.53
C ARG A 386 -16.27 16.65 19.11
N GLY A 387 -17.55 16.59 18.78
CA GLY A 387 -18.57 17.54 19.23
C GLY A 387 -19.26 17.15 20.53
#